data_AF-A0A2L1DGM6-F1
#
_entry.id   AF-A0A2L1DGM6-F1
#
_cell.length_a   1.000
_cell.length_b   1.000
_cell.length_c   1.000
_cell.angle_alpha   90.00
_cell.angle_beta   90.00
_cell.angle_gamma   90.00
#
_symmetry.space_group_name_H-M   'P 1'
#
loop_
_entity.id
_entity.type
_entity.pdbx_description
1 polymer ?
#
loop_
_entity_poly.entity_id
_entity_poly.type
_entity_poly.pdbx_seq_one_letter_code
_entity_poly.pdbx_strand_id
1 'polypeptide(L)'
;AEMHPVLWTRVTDRRLSHPHVKVNVLSTYQHRSFELADNGMIFHPQTDLAIANFIANYIIENDAVNWDFVNKHTNFKRADTDIGYGLRDDHPLQVKAKNANSGKMHPMSFEEYKASVAEYTVEKASEMSGVPQDKLIELAKQYADPNVKVMSLWTMGMNQHTRGVWMNSLVYNIHLLTGKISQPGSGPFSLTGQPSACGTAREVGTFSHRLPADMVVANPKHRAIAEKIWKLPEGTIPPKPGYHAVLQDRMLKDGKMNAYWVMCNNNMQAGPNINEERLPGYRNPENFIVCSDPYPTATAQAADLILPTAMWVEKERAYGNAERRTQVWYQQVKAPGEAKSDLWQIMEFTKRFKVEEVWDDALLAKAPQYRGKTLFDVLFRNGQIDQFPLSEAQALNDDAQAQGSYLQKGLFEEYASFGRGHGHDLAPYDTYHQVRGLRWPVVNGKETQWRFIEGYDPYVAAGKGYQFYGNADGKANIIFAPFEPAPETPDKDYDMWLCTGRVLEHWHT
;
A
#
# COMPACT_ATOMS: atom_id res chain seq x y z
N ALA A 1 -20.05 -2.87 -1.60
CA ALA A 1 -21.15 -2.65 -0.63
C ALA A 1 -20.64 -2.50 0.81
N GLU A 2 -19.90 -3.47 1.35
CA GLU A 2 -19.69 -3.55 2.81
C GLU A 2 -18.38 -2.91 3.30
N MET A 3 -17.30 -2.96 2.51
CA MET A 3 -15.95 -2.55 2.95
C MET A 3 -15.62 -1.09 2.60
N HIS A 4 -16.37 -0.48 1.68
CA HIS A 4 -16.28 0.94 1.33
C HIS A 4 -17.68 1.52 1.15
N PRO A 5 -18.54 1.48 2.20
CA PRO A 5 -19.97 1.73 2.06
C PRO A 5 -20.26 3.12 1.51
N VAL A 6 -19.56 4.16 1.97
CA VAL A 6 -19.77 5.54 1.48
C VAL A 6 -19.38 5.71 0.01
N LEU A 7 -18.34 4.99 -0.46
CA LEU A 7 -18.00 4.98 -1.89
C LEU A 7 -19.05 4.20 -2.69
N TRP A 8 -19.54 3.08 -2.15
CA TRP A 8 -20.61 2.31 -2.77
C TRP A 8 -21.93 3.09 -2.86
N THR A 9 -22.27 3.91 -1.87
CA THR A 9 -23.40 4.84 -1.95
C THR A 9 -23.26 5.79 -3.13
N ARG A 10 -22.06 6.32 -3.40
CA ARG A 10 -21.80 7.19 -4.56
C ARG A 10 -21.89 6.43 -5.89
N VAL A 11 -21.45 5.18 -5.94
CA VAL A 11 -21.64 4.30 -7.11
C VAL A 11 -23.13 4.04 -7.35
N THR A 12 -23.88 3.76 -6.27
CA THR A 12 -25.32 3.52 -6.29
C THR A 12 -26.07 4.74 -6.80
N ASP A 13 -25.81 5.92 -6.25
CA ASP A 13 -26.40 7.18 -6.72
C ASP A 13 -26.09 7.41 -8.21
N ARG A 14 -24.83 7.27 -8.62
CA ARG A 14 -24.45 7.43 -10.03
C ARG A 14 -25.18 6.45 -10.94
N ARG A 15 -25.34 5.18 -10.54
CA ARG A 15 -26.02 4.15 -11.33
C ARG A 15 -27.53 4.35 -11.38
N LEU A 16 -28.18 4.67 -10.26
CA LEU A 16 -29.64 4.79 -10.18
C LEU A 16 -30.13 6.11 -10.79
N SER A 17 -29.34 7.19 -10.67
CA SER A 17 -29.69 8.51 -11.23
C SER A 17 -29.40 8.63 -12.73
N HIS A 18 -28.66 7.69 -13.32
CA HIS A 18 -28.27 7.74 -14.74
C HIS A 18 -28.39 6.37 -15.42
N PRO A 19 -29.51 6.08 -16.14
CA PRO A 19 -29.79 4.76 -16.71
C PRO A 19 -28.76 4.22 -17.70
N HIS A 20 -27.93 5.07 -18.30
CA HIS A 20 -26.86 4.68 -19.22
C HIS A 20 -25.60 4.15 -18.50
N VAL A 21 -25.48 4.37 -17.18
CA VAL A 21 -24.34 3.88 -16.39
C VAL A 21 -24.51 2.39 -16.17
N LYS A 22 -23.41 1.65 -16.28
CA LYS A 22 -23.34 0.20 -16.04
C LYS A 22 -22.47 -0.11 -14.83
N VAL A 23 -22.87 -1.10 -14.04
CA VAL A 23 -22.12 -1.63 -12.91
C VAL A 23 -21.84 -3.12 -13.15
N ASN A 24 -20.58 -3.47 -13.37
CA ASN A 24 -20.13 -4.86 -13.43
C ASN A 24 -19.55 -5.26 -12.08
N VAL A 25 -19.92 -6.43 -11.57
CA VAL A 25 -19.40 -6.97 -10.30
C VAL A 25 -18.85 -8.37 -10.56
N LEU A 26 -17.54 -8.51 -10.41
CA LEU A 26 -16.84 -9.79 -10.46
C LEU A 26 -16.47 -10.18 -9.03
N SER A 27 -16.77 -11.42 -8.64
CA SER A 27 -16.39 -11.97 -7.34
C SER A 27 -16.22 -13.48 -7.39
N THR A 28 -15.59 -14.07 -6.37
CA THR A 28 -15.53 -15.52 -6.19
C THR A 28 -16.77 -16.09 -5.49
N TYR A 29 -17.63 -15.23 -4.94
CA TYR A 29 -18.92 -15.59 -4.34
C TYR A 29 -19.91 -14.42 -4.41
N GLN A 30 -21.20 -14.71 -4.35
CA GLN A 30 -22.24 -13.69 -4.39
C GLN A 30 -22.33 -12.95 -3.05
N HIS A 31 -22.43 -11.63 -3.10
CA HIS A 31 -22.53 -10.74 -1.92
C HIS A 31 -23.34 -9.48 -2.25
N ARG A 32 -23.60 -8.61 -1.27
CA ARG A 32 -24.47 -7.42 -1.39
C ARG A 32 -24.16 -6.50 -2.59
N SER A 33 -22.91 -6.42 -3.06
CA SER A 33 -22.60 -5.61 -4.25
C SER A 33 -23.28 -6.10 -5.54
N PHE A 34 -23.68 -7.38 -5.62
CA PHE A 34 -24.41 -7.92 -6.78
C PHE A 34 -25.82 -7.35 -6.93
N GLU A 35 -26.41 -6.79 -5.87
CA GLU A 35 -27.75 -6.19 -5.92
C GLU A 35 -27.85 -5.00 -6.88
N LEU A 36 -26.73 -4.32 -7.16
CA LEU A 36 -26.66 -3.20 -8.10
C LEU A 36 -26.12 -3.62 -9.49
N ALA A 37 -25.62 -4.84 -9.63
CA ALA A 37 -24.86 -5.25 -10.81
C ALA A 37 -25.77 -5.40 -12.03
N ASP A 38 -25.46 -4.68 -13.12
CA ASP A 38 -26.02 -4.93 -14.45
C ASP A 38 -25.44 -6.23 -15.04
N ASN A 39 -24.15 -6.50 -14.77
CA ASN A 39 -23.45 -7.70 -15.19
C ASN A 39 -22.67 -8.28 -14.01
N GLY A 40 -23.29 -9.24 -13.30
CA GLY A 40 -22.69 -9.98 -12.19
C GLY A 40 -22.00 -11.26 -12.66
N MET A 41 -20.75 -11.47 -12.26
CA MET A 41 -19.93 -12.63 -12.62
C MET A 41 -19.35 -13.29 -11.37
N ILE A 42 -19.58 -14.60 -11.24
CA ILE A 42 -18.88 -15.45 -10.28
C ILE A 42 -17.78 -16.18 -11.03
N PHE A 43 -16.54 -16.08 -10.57
CA PHE A 43 -15.38 -16.68 -11.22
C PHE A 43 -14.56 -17.53 -10.25
N HIS A 44 -13.84 -18.51 -10.79
CA HIS A 44 -12.95 -19.37 -10.00
C HIS A 44 -11.74 -18.60 -9.45
N PRO A 45 -11.27 -18.88 -8.22
CA PRO A 45 -10.12 -18.17 -7.66
C PRO A 45 -8.90 -18.19 -8.59
N GLN A 46 -8.16 -17.07 -8.64
CA GLN A 46 -6.96 -16.84 -9.47
C GLN A 46 -7.20 -16.64 -10.99
N THR A 47 -8.42 -16.87 -11.50
CA THR A 47 -8.67 -16.82 -12.96
C THR A 47 -9.00 -15.42 -13.47
N ASP A 48 -9.01 -14.41 -12.60
CA ASP A 48 -9.04 -13.00 -12.97
C ASP A 48 -7.84 -12.60 -13.83
N LEU A 49 -6.67 -13.24 -13.64
CA LEU A 49 -5.52 -13.13 -14.54
C LEU A 49 -5.88 -13.48 -15.99
N ALA A 50 -6.65 -14.57 -16.19
CA ALA A 50 -7.06 -15.01 -17.52
C ALA A 50 -8.11 -14.06 -18.11
N ILE A 51 -9.07 -13.60 -17.31
CA ILE A 51 -10.08 -12.61 -17.71
C ILE A 51 -9.41 -11.30 -18.15
N ALA A 52 -8.43 -10.80 -17.40
CA ALA A 52 -7.76 -9.55 -17.73
C ALA A 52 -6.92 -9.63 -19.01
N ASN A 53 -6.20 -10.75 -19.21
CA ASN A 53 -5.50 -11.00 -20.46
C ASN A 53 -6.46 -11.16 -21.64
N PHE A 54 -7.63 -11.81 -21.44
CA PHE A 54 -8.68 -11.87 -22.46
C PHE A 54 -9.20 -10.47 -22.83
N ILE A 55 -9.46 -9.58 -21.87
CA ILE A 55 -9.91 -8.21 -22.18
C ILE A 55 -8.85 -7.47 -23.00
N ALA A 56 -7.56 -7.62 -22.65
CA ALA A 56 -6.47 -7.05 -23.44
C ALA A 56 -6.42 -7.64 -24.87
N ASN A 57 -6.59 -8.95 -25.01
CA ASN A 57 -6.68 -9.60 -26.31
C ASN A 57 -7.87 -9.05 -27.13
N TYR A 58 -9.05 -8.99 -26.52
CA TYR A 58 -10.27 -8.47 -27.15
C TYR A 58 -10.07 -7.04 -27.68
N ILE A 59 -9.44 -6.16 -26.90
CA ILE A 59 -9.14 -4.77 -27.33
C ILE A 59 -8.27 -4.78 -28.60
N ILE A 60 -7.28 -5.66 -28.68
CA ILE A 60 -6.37 -5.75 -29.83
C ILE A 60 -7.08 -6.36 -31.05
N GLU A 61 -7.83 -7.45 -30.87
CA GLU A 61 -8.56 -8.15 -31.95
C GLU A 61 -9.66 -7.29 -32.57
N ASN A 62 -10.19 -6.32 -31.82
CA ASN A 62 -11.25 -5.41 -32.26
C ASN A 62 -10.73 -4.02 -32.66
N ASP A 63 -9.41 -3.86 -32.88
CA ASP A 63 -8.77 -2.60 -33.27
C ASP A 63 -9.15 -1.40 -32.37
N ALA A 64 -9.30 -1.66 -31.06
CA ALA A 64 -9.75 -0.69 -30.06
C ALA A 64 -8.59 -0.07 -29.26
N VAL A 65 -7.35 -0.27 -29.72
CA VAL A 65 -6.16 0.33 -29.08
C VAL A 65 -6.13 1.83 -29.37
N ASN A 66 -5.94 2.63 -28.32
CA ASN A 66 -5.68 4.06 -28.46
C ASN A 66 -4.22 4.27 -28.86
N TRP A 67 -3.93 4.16 -30.16
CA TRP A 67 -2.58 4.23 -30.69
C TRP A 67 -1.86 5.55 -30.44
N ASP A 68 -2.58 6.68 -30.40
CA ASP A 68 -1.98 7.97 -30.07
C ASP A 68 -1.43 7.97 -28.63
N PHE A 69 -2.23 7.49 -27.69
CA PHE A 69 -1.83 7.37 -26.30
C PHE A 69 -0.72 6.33 -26.11
N VAL A 70 -0.89 5.12 -26.66
CA VAL A 70 0.05 4.01 -26.49
C VAL A 70 1.44 4.38 -27.02
N ASN A 71 1.53 4.95 -28.23
CA ASN A 71 2.81 5.30 -28.84
C ASN A 71 3.55 6.40 -28.04
N LYS A 72 2.82 7.39 -27.53
CA LYS A 72 3.41 8.52 -26.81
C LYS A 72 3.75 8.21 -25.36
N HIS A 73 2.93 7.41 -24.68
CA HIS A 73 2.92 7.36 -23.22
C HIS A 73 3.15 5.98 -22.62
N THR A 74 3.40 4.95 -23.42
CA THR A 74 3.60 3.59 -22.91
C THR A 74 4.87 2.91 -23.43
N ASN A 75 5.35 1.95 -22.65
CA ASN A 75 6.31 0.92 -23.03
C ASN A 75 5.66 -0.46 -22.84
N PHE A 76 6.18 -1.48 -23.52
CA PHE A 76 5.77 -2.87 -23.32
C PHE A 76 6.88 -3.65 -22.59
N LYS A 77 6.48 -4.46 -21.61
CA LYS A 77 7.37 -5.32 -20.81
C LYS A 77 6.71 -6.67 -20.54
N ARG A 78 7.53 -7.66 -20.17
CA ARG A 78 7.09 -8.96 -19.63
C ARG A 78 7.73 -9.22 -18.27
N ALA A 79 6.95 -9.79 -17.35
CA ALA A 79 7.48 -10.25 -16.06
C ALA A 79 8.23 -11.57 -16.21
N ASP A 80 9.21 -11.82 -15.33
CA ASP A 80 9.66 -13.20 -15.06
C ASP A 80 8.46 -14.04 -14.60
N THR A 81 8.40 -15.31 -15.04
CA THR A 81 7.35 -16.28 -14.70
C THR A 81 7.93 -17.41 -13.84
N ASP A 82 7.08 -18.27 -13.30
CA ASP A 82 7.46 -19.38 -12.42
C ASP A 82 8.26 -18.90 -11.20
N ILE A 83 7.67 -17.93 -10.50
CA ILE A 83 8.33 -17.13 -9.45
C ILE A 83 8.15 -17.70 -8.01
N GLY A 84 7.60 -18.90 -7.89
CA GLY A 84 7.26 -19.50 -6.59
C GLY A 84 6.10 -18.79 -5.90
N TYR A 85 6.04 -18.88 -4.56
CA TYR A 85 4.91 -18.37 -3.77
C TYR A 85 5.33 -17.65 -2.48
N GLY A 86 6.62 -17.36 -2.31
CA GLY A 86 7.13 -16.69 -1.10
C GLY A 86 7.02 -17.55 0.15
N LEU A 87 7.01 -18.87 -0.01
CA LEU A 87 7.03 -19.85 1.09
C LEU A 87 8.45 -19.94 1.70
N ARG A 88 8.70 -20.85 2.64
CA ARG A 88 10.07 -21.12 3.10
C ARG A 88 10.89 -21.70 1.93
N ASP A 89 12.20 -21.46 1.94
CA ASP A 89 13.09 -21.82 0.81
C ASP A 89 13.16 -23.33 0.55
N ASP A 90 12.91 -24.14 1.57
CA ASP A 90 12.85 -25.60 1.52
C ASP A 90 11.47 -26.15 1.13
N HIS A 91 10.44 -25.30 1.01
CA HIS A 91 9.11 -25.74 0.61
C HIS A 91 9.12 -26.28 -0.84
N PRO A 92 8.46 -27.42 -1.15
CA PRO A 92 8.52 -28.05 -2.48
C PRO A 92 8.18 -27.11 -3.65
N LEU A 93 7.16 -26.27 -3.48
CA LEU A 93 6.78 -25.28 -4.50
C LEU A 93 7.85 -24.20 -4.72
N GLN A 94 8.62 -23.86 -3.68
CA GLN A 94 9.67 -22.86 -3.77
C GLN A 94 10.92 -23.45 -4.44
N VAL A 95 11.28 -24.69 -4.09
CA VAL A 95 12.37 -25.45 -4.72
C VAL A 95 12.10 -25.71 -6.21
N LYS A 96 10.84 -25.97 -6.57
CA LYS A 96 10.45 -26.25 -7.97
C LYS A 96 10.48 -25.00 -8.87
N ALA A 97 10.31 -23.81 -8.29
CA ALA A 97 10.18 -22.57 -9.05
C ALA A 97 11.50 -22.18 -9.75
N LYS A 98 11.46 -21.93 -11.05
CA LYS A 98 12.65 -21.52 -11.82
C LYS A 98 13.17 -20.13 -11.45
N ASN A 99 12.28 -19.20 -11.14
CA ASN A 99 12.61 -17.80 -10.85
C ASN A 99 12.08 -17.36 -9.48
N ALA A 100 12.19 -18.24 -8.48
CA ALA A 100 11.79 -18.02 -7.09
C ALA A 100 12.07 -16.58 -6.60
N ASN A 101 11.02 -15.90 -6.13
CA ASN A 101 11.07 -14.53 -5.59
C ASN A 101 11.52 -13.44 -6.59
N SER A 102 11.55 -13.73 -7.91
CA SER A 102 11.89 -12.72 -8.91
C SER A 102 10.75 -11.72 -9.09
N GLY A 103 11.10 -10.44 -9.08
CA GLY A 103 10.24 -9.33 -9.50
C GLY A 103 10.75 -8.63 -10.77
N LYS A 104 11.63 -9.29 -11.54
CA LYS A 104 12.23 -8.67 -12.72
C LYS A 104 11.23 -8.56 -13.86
N MET A 105 11.43 -7.55 -14.68
CA MET A 105 10.69 -7.30 -15.90
C MET A 105 11.66 -7.02 -17.03
N HIS A 106 11.34 -7.51 -18.22
CA HIS A 106 12.15 -7.35 -19.43
C HIS A 106 11.37 -6.56 -20.48
N PRO A 107 12.04 -5.72 -21.30
CA PRO A 107 11.40 -5.10 -22.45
C PRO A 107 10.78 -6.14 -23.39
N MET A 108 9.68 -5.79 -24.03
CA MET A 108 9.12 -6.55 -25.16
C MET A 108 8.50 -5.59 -26.18
N SER A 109 8.27 -6.06 -27.39
CA SER A 109 7.56 -5.34 -28.44
C SER A 109 6.03 -5.50 -28.30
N PHE A 110 5.28 -4.63 -28.99
CA PHE A 110 3.82 -4.77 -29.10
C PHE A 110 3.43 -6.09 -29.77
N GLU A 111 4.11 -6.52 -30.82
CA GLU A 111 3.79 -7.78 -31.51
C GLU A 111 4.01 -9.00 -30.61
N GLU A 112 5.07 -9.00 -29.79
CA GLU A 112 5.25 -10.04 -28.77
C GLU A 112 4.14 -9.99 -27.71
N TYR A 113 3.66 -8.79 -27.34
CA TYR A 113 2.59 -8.64 -26.35
C TYR A 113 1.28 -9.18 -26.90
N LYS A 114 0.93 -8.77 -28.12
CA LYS A 114 -0.21 -9.27 -28.90
C LYS A 114 -0.18 -10.79 -29.00
N ALA A 115 0.95 -11.38 -29.41
CA ALA A 115 1.09 -12.83 -29.50
C ALA A 115 0.91 -13.51 -28.12
N SER A 116 1.38 -12.89 -27.04
CA SER A 116 1.27 -13.45 -25.69
C SER A 116 -0.17 -13.43 -25.16
N VAL A 117 -0.94 -12.36 -25.43
CA VAL A 117 -2.34 -12.27 -24.99
C VAL A 117 -3.31 -13.01 -25.92
N ALA A 118 -2.94 -13.27 -27.18
CA ALA A 118 -3.75 -14.03 -28.14
C ALA A 118 -4.09 -15.44 -27.67
N GLU A 119 -3.30 -16.02 -26.75
CA GLU A 119 -3.63 -17.30 -26.12
C GLU A 119 -4.88 -17.25 -25.23
N TYR A 120 -5.32 -16.07 -24.81
CA TYR A 120 -6.46 -15.87 -23.90
C TYR A 120 -7.71 -15.49 -24.70
N THR A 121 -8.25 -16.45 -25.45
CA THR A 121 -9.51 -16.31 -26.16
C THR A 121 -10.70 -16.26 -25.19
N VAL A 122 -11.88 -15.87 -25.68
CA VAL A 122 -13.10 -15.89 -24.85
C VAL A 122 -13.43 -17.30 -24.38
N GLU A 123 -13.22 -18.32 -25.22
CA GLU A 123 -13.46 -19.72 -24.88
C GLU A 123 -12.55 -20.16 -23.74
N LYS A 124 -11.25 -19.88 -23.83
CA LYS A 124 -10.28 -20.24 -22.78
C LYS A 124 -10.55 -19.48 -21.49
N ALA A 125 -10.83 -18.17 -21.57
CA ALA A 125 -11.15 -17.38 -20.39
C ALA A 125 -12.44 -17.86 -19.71
N SER A 126 -13.46 -18.22 -20.49
CA SER A 126 -14.72 -18.78 -20.00
C SER A 126 -14.52 -20.16 -19.36
N GLU A 127 -13.80 -21.06 -20.02
CA GLU A 127 -13.46 -22.39 -19.50
C GLU A 127 -12.70 -22.30 -18.18
N MET A 128 -11.65 -21.48 -18.12
CA MET A 128 -10.83 -21.32 -16.92
C MET A 128 -11.63 -20.70 -15.78
N SER A 129 -12.39 -19.64 -16.06
CA SER A 129 -13.04 -18.84 -15.01
C SER A 129 -14.40 -19.36 -14.57
N GLY A 130 -15.05 -20.21 -15.38
CA GLY A 130 -16.44 -20.60 -15.19
C GLY A 130 -17.44 -19.49 -15.54
N VAL A 131 -16.98 -18.34 -16.03
CA VAL A 131 -17.85 -17.21 -16.41
C VAL A 131 -18.39 -17.41 -17.84
N PRO A 132 -19.69 -17.22 -18.10
CA PRO A 132 -20.25 -17.26 -19.45
C PRO A 132 -19.57 -16.28 -20.43
N GLN A 133 -19.34 -16.73 -21.66
CA GLN A 133 -18.64 -15.96 -22.70
C GLN A 133 -19.30 -14.60 -22.99
N ASP A 134 -20.63 -14.55 -23.03
CA ASP A 134 -21.41 -13.34 -23.29
C ASP A 134 -21.15 -12.25 -22.24
N LYS A 135 -21.04 -12.62 -20.97
CA LYS A 135 -20.73 -11.69 -19.88
C LYS A 135 -19.29 -11.16 -19.97
N LEU A 136 -18.34 -12.01 -20.34
CA LEU A 136 -16.95 -11.60 -20.56
C LEU A 136 -16.85 -10.63 -21.74
N ILE A 137 -17.52 -10.94 -22.86
CA ILE A 137 -17.57 -10.08 -24.04
C ILE A 137 -18.24 -8.74 -23.71
N GLU A 138 -19.34 -8.74 -22.94
CA GLU A 138 -20.01 -7.50 -22.53
C GLU A 138 -19.05 -6.58 -21.75
N LEU A 139 -18.30 -7.13 -20.78
CA LEU A 139 -17.29 -6.38 -20.03
C LEU A 139 -16.19 -5.85 -20.96
N ALA A 140 -15.64 -6.70 -21.84
CA ALA A 140 -14.57 -6.33 -22.75
C ALA A 140 -15.00 -5.22 -23.73
N LYS A 141 -16.24 -5.26 -24.23
CA LYS A 141 -16.83 -4.19 -25.06
C LYS A 141 -16.84 -2.84 -24.36
N GLN A 142 -17.18 -2.80 -23.07
CA GLN A 142 -17.20 -1.55 -22.30
C GLN A 142 -15.78 -0.95 -22.14
N TYR A 143 -14.74 -1.79 -22.01
CA TYR A 143 -13.37 -1.32 -22.06
C TYR A 143 -12.94 -0.88 -23.46
N ALA A 144 -13.34 -1.60 -24.51
CA ALA A 144 -12.98 -1.28 -25.89
C ALA A 144 -13.67 -0.01 -26.44
N ASP A 145 -14.90 0.32 -26.01
CA ASP A 145 -15.64 1.48 -26.53
C ASP A 145 -14.97 2.81 -26.09
N PRO A 146 -14.44 3.63 -27.02
CA PRO A 146 -13.76 4.87 -26.68
C PRO A 146 -14.68 5.92 -26.04
N ASN A 147 -16.00 5.80 -26.18
CA ASN A 147 -16.98 6.73 -25.64
C ASN A 147 -17.40 6.39 -24.21
N VAL A 148 -17.04 5.20 -23.72
CA VAL A 148 -17.36 4.76 -22.36
C VAL A 148 -16.21 5.08 -21.43
N LYS A 149 -16.46 5.95 -20.45
CA LYS A 149 -15.55 6.18 -19.33
C LYS A 149 -15.65 5.01 -18.34
N VAL A 150 -14.50 4.41 -18.00
CA VAL A 150 -14.45 3.22 -17.15
C VAL A 150 -13.67 3.51 -15.88
N MET A 151 -14.26 3.18 -14.73
CA MET A 151 -13.58 3.18 -13.43
C MET A 151 -13.43 1.75 -12.94
N SER A 152 -12.20 1.22 -12.94
CA SER A 152 -11.92 -0.10 -12.36
C SER A 152 -11.63 0.05 -10.89
N LEU A 153 -12.33 -0.71 -10.05
CA LEU A 153 -12.18 -0.71 -8.60
C LEU A 153 -11.75 -2.09 -8.14
N TRP A 154 -10.69 -2.17 -7.34
CA TRP A 154 -10.27 -3.42 -6.72
C TRP A 154 -9.78 -3.22 -5.29
N THR A 155 -9.76 -4.29 -4.50
CA THR A 155 -9.27 -4.30 -3.12
C THR A 155 -8.50 -5.59 -2.86
N MET A 156 -8.88 -6.40 -1.86
CA MET A 156 -8.09 -7.56 -1.45
C MET A 156 -8.14 -8.71 -2.44
N GLY A 157 -9.18 -8.82 -3.28
CA GLY A 157 -9.23 -9.85 -4.33
C GLY A 157 -8.01 -9.84 -5.25
N MET A 158 -7.51 -8.65 -5.62
CA MET A 158 -6.28 -8.52 -6.44
C MET A 158 -5.00 -8.36 -5.59
N ASN A 159 -5.11 -8.02 -4.30
CA ASN A 159 -3.94 -7.69 -3.48
C ASN A 159 -3.50 -8.85 -2.57
N GLN A 160 -4.45 -9.57 -1.97
CA GLN A 160 -4.24 -10.81 -1.21
C GLN A 160 -4.31 -12.00 -2.17
N HIS A 161 -3.39 -11.98 -3.13
CA HIS A 161 -3.38 -12.85 -4.30
C HIS A 161 -1.91 -13.20 -4.60
N THR A 162 -1.59 -14.47 -4.85
CA THR A 162 -0.18 -14.90 -5.00
C THR A 162 0.50 -14.41 -6.27
N ARG A 163 -0.30 -13.92 -7.22
CA ARG A 163 0.14 -13.10 -8.37
C ARG A 163 -0.45 -11.69 -8.36
N GLY A 164 -0.71 -11.13 -7.18
CA GLY A 164 -1.45 -9.87 -7.04
C GLY A 164 -0.77 -8.66 -7.70
N VAL A 165 0.58 -8.62 -7.70
CA VAL A 165 1.33 -7.60 -8.45
C VAL A 165 1.06 -7.70 -9.95
N TRP A 166 1.02 -8.92 -10.50
CA TRP A 166 0.67 -9.13 -11.91
C TRP A 166 -0.75 -8.72 -12.20
N MET A 167 -1.72 -9.12 -11.37
CA MET A 167 -3.13 -8.74 -11.58
C MET A 167 -3.33 -7.22 -11.54
N ASN A 168 -2.63 -6.51 -10.63
CA ASN A 168 -2.60 -5.05 -10.62
C ASN A 168 -2.03 -4.51 -11.96
N SER A 169 -0.92 -5.05 -12.47
CA SER A 169 -0.38 -4.67 -13.77
C SER A 169 -1.36 -4.94 -14.92
N LEU A 170 -2.02 -6.09 -14.94
CA LEU A 170 -2.95 -6.46 -16.02
C LEU A 170 -4.17 -5.54 -16.07
N VAL A 171 -4.73 -5.13 -14.93
CA VAL A 171 -5.81 -4.13 -14.94
C VAL A 171 -5.32 -2.77 -15.44
N TYR A 172 -4.08 -2.35 -15.10
CA TYR A 172 -3.49 -1.16 -15.70
C TYR A 172 -3.30 -1.30 -17.21
N ASN A 173 -2.89 -2.46 -17.72
CA ASN A 173 -2.73 -2.68 -19.17
C ASN A 173 -4.01 -2.37 -19.94
N ILE A 174 -5.16 -2.84 -19.46
CA ILE A 174 -6.47 -2.60 -20.08
C ILE A 174 -6.74 -1.08 -20.20
N HIS A 175 -6.45 -0.32 -19.14
CA HIS A 175 -6.62 1.13 -19.14
C HIS A 175 -5.59 1.86 -20.01
N LEU A 176 -4.34 1.39 -20.05
CA LEU A 176 -3.27 1.99 -20.84
C LEU A 176 -3.47 1.72 -22.35
N LEU A 177 -3.90 0.52 -22.74
CA LEU A 177 -4.23 0.18 -24.11
C LEU A 177 -5.34 1.09 -24.68
N THR A 178 -6.25 1.55 -23.82
CA THR A 178 -7.41 2.36 -24.22
C THR A 178 -7.24 3.85 -23.91
N GLY A 179 -6.15 4.26 -23.26
CA GLY A 179 -5.92 5.64 -22.80
C GLY A 179 -6.91 6.12 -21.72
N LYS A 180 -7.61 5.20 -21.05
CA LYS A 180 -8.65 5.48 -20.05
C LYS A 180 -8.04 5.68 -18.65
N ILE A 181 -7.20 6.70 -18.47
CA ILE A 181 -6.50 6.95 -17.20
C ILE A 181 -6.43 8.44 -16.87
N SER A 182 -6.34 8.76 -15.58
CA SER A 182 -6.11 10.13 -15.09
C SER A 182 -7.14 11.17 -15.53
N GLN A 183 -8.36 10.77 -15.84
CA GLN A 183 -9.44 11.68 -16.26
C GLN A 183 -10.65 11.60 -15.32
N PRO A 184 -11.46 12.67 -15.23
CA PRO A 184 -12.73 12.62 -14.51
C PRO A 184 -13.65 11.51 -15.02
N GLY A 185 -13.89 10.51 -14.17
CA GLY A 185 -14.73 9.34 -14.44
C GLY A 185 -14.03 8.19 -15.18
N SER A 186 -12.75 8.32 -15.55
CA SER A 186 -12.02 7.31 -16.32
C SER A 186 -10.65 7.03 -15.71
N GLY A 187 -10.50 5.84 -15.11
CA GLY A 187 -9.23 5.44 -14.53
C GLY A 187 -9.27 4.17 -13.67
N PRO A 188 -8.14 3.46 -13.57
CA PRO A 188 -7.96 2.37 -12.62
C PRO A 188 -7.72 2.92 -11.20
N PHE A 189 -8.48 2.42 -10.21
CA PHE A 189 -8.46 2.92 -8.85
C PHE A 189 -8.33 1.79 -7.82
N SER A 190 -7.11 1.61 -7.31
CA SER A 190 -6.82 0.69 -6.20
C SER A 190 -7.41 1.23 -4.90
N LEU A 191 -8.39 0.52 -4.34
CA LEU A 191 -8.98 0.88 -3.06
C LEU A 191 -8.07 0.45 -1.91
N THR A 192 -7.85 1.36 -0.97
CA THR A 192 -7.12 1.08 0.26
C THR A 192 -8.11 0.77 1.38
N GLY A 193 -7.85 -0.30 2.15
CA GLY A 193 -8.71 -0.74 3.25
C GLY A 193 -8.51 0.09 4.52
N GLN A 194 -7.31 0.06 5.10
CA GLN A 194 -7.00 0.79 6.33
C GLN A 194 -7.05 2.33 6.14
N PRO A 195 -7.41 3.08 7.20
CA PRO A 195 -7.64 4.53 7.09
C PRO A 195 -6.37 5.33 6.73
N SER A 196 -5.19 4.79 7.02
CA SER A 196 -3.90 5.42 6.69
C SER A 196 -2.83 4.41 6.27
N ALA A 197 -3.24 3.33 5.60
CA ALA A 197 -2.25 2.53 4.87
C ALA A 197 -1.57 3.37 3.77
N CYS A 198 -2.27 4.33 3.16
CA CYS A 198 -1.64 5.34 2.31
C CYS A 198 -0.77 6.30 3.14
N GLY A 199 -1.41 7.19 3.91
CA GLY A 199 -0.73 8.34 4.54
C GLY A 199 0.34 8.00 5.57
N THR A 200 0.28 6.82 6.18
CA THR A 200 1.27 6.38 7.15
C THR A 200 2.14 5.28 6.55
N ALA A 201 1.60 4.09 6.30
CA ALA A 201 2.45 2.95 5.97
C ALA A 201 3.20 3.16 4.64
N ARG A 202 2.49 3.56 3.57
CA ARG A 202 3.06 3.68 2.23
C ARG A 202 3.81 4.99 2.01
N GLU A 203 3.28 6.12 2.47
CA GLU A 203 3.88 7.43 2.21
C GLU A 203 5.08 7.70 3.12
N VAL A 204 4.99 7.41 4.42
CA VAL A 204 6.15 7.44 5.35
C VAL A 204 7.12 6.29 5.06
N GLY A 205 6.61 5.17 4.55
CA GLY A 205 7.44 4.02 4.17
C GLY A 205 7.81 3.12 5.35
N THR A 206 6.84 2.79 6.21
CA THR A 206 7.05 1.88 7.35
C THR A 206 7.07 0.41 6.91
N PHE A 207 7.89 0.10 5.92
CA PHE A 207 8.11 -1.24 5.39
C PHE A 207 9.59 -1.57 5.44
N SER A 208 9.92 -2.86 5.50
CA SER A 208 11.29 -3.33 5.69
C SER A 208 12.29 -2.93 4.58
N HIS A 209 11.80 -2.48 3.42
CA HIS A 209 12.61 -2.09 2.26
C HIS A 209 12.53 -0.59 1.95
N ARG A 210 11.82 0.21 2.76
CA ARG A 210 11.39 1.56 2.39
C ARG A 210 12.09 2.67 3.18
N LEU A 211 12.06 3.83 2.55
CA LEU A 211 12.24 5.17 3.13
C LEU A 211 11.02 6.03 2.72
N PRO A 212 10.85 7.25 3.28
CA PRO A 212 9.76 8.16 2.92
C PRO A 212 9.67 8.47 1.43
N ALA A 213 8.46 8.85 0.95
CA ALA A 213 8.22 9.32 -0.42
C ALA A 213 8.73 8.36 -1.51
N ASP A 214 8.22 7.12 -1.49
CA ASP A 214 8.55 6.03 -2.44
C ASP A 214 10.02 5.61 -2.51
N MET A 215 10.88 6.18 -1.66
CA MET A 215 12.28 5.79 -1.57
C MET A 215 12.45 4.39 -0.95
N VAL A 216 13.64 3.83 -1.16
CA VAL A 216 14.00 2.45 -0.79
C VAL A 216 15.38 2.40 -0.17
N VAL A 217 15.54 1.56 0.84
CA VAL A 217 16.80 1.40 1.58
C VAL A 217 17.93 0.87 0.69
N ALA A 218 17.61 0.12 -0.37
CA ALA A 218 18.60 -0.45 -1.28
C ALA A 218 19.33 0.62 -2.12
N ASN A 219 18.72 1.78 -2.35
CA ASN A 219 19.30 2.83 -3.19
C ASN A 219 20.20 3.76 -2.34
N PRO A 220 21.52 3.83 -2.60
CA PRO A 220 22.43 4.68 -1.83
C PRO A 220 22.07 6.17 -1.89
N LYS A 221 21.53 6.67 -3.01
CA LYS A 221 21.10 8.08 -3.12
C LYS A 221 19.92 8.37 -2.18
N HIS A 222 19.01 7.42 -2.05
CA HIS A 222 17.85 7.56 -1.16
C HIS A 222 18.28 7.58 0.31
N ARG A 223 19.20 6.70 0.70
CA ARG A 223 19.78 6.71 2.05
C ARG A 223 20.49 8.03 2.34
N ALA A 224 21.31 8.54 1.42
CA ALA A 224 22.00 9.80 1.58
C ALA A 224 21.05 11.01 1.76
N ILE A 225 19.91 11.01 1.05
CA ILE A 225 18.86 12.04 1.25
C ILE A 225 18.28 11.95 2.67
N ALA A 226 17.90 10.75 3.10
CA ALA A 226 17.33 10.54 4.43
C ALA A 226 18.32 10.86 5.55
N GLU A 227 19.57 10.39 5.45
CA GLU A 227 20.64 10.71 6.39
C GLU A 227 20.90 12.22 6.48
N LYS A 228 20.86 12.93 5.35
CA LYS A 228 20.98 14.40 5.35
C LYS A 228 19.81 15.08 6.05
N ILE A 229 18.57 14.68 5.77
CA ILE A 229 17.38 15.29 6.39
C ILE A 229 17.39 15.04 7.90
N TRP A 230 17.67 13.81 8.32
CA TRP A 230 17.73 13.38 9.73
C TRP A 230 19.04 13.73 10.44
N LYS A 231 19.98 14.41 9.76
CA LYS A 231 21.31 14.79 10.29
C LYS A 231 22.14 13.60 10.79
N LEU A 232 21.96 12.42 10.20
CA LEU A 232 22.69 11.21 10.57
C LEU A 232 24.04 11.15 9.84
N PRO A 233 25.08 10.55 10.46
CA PRO A 233 26.32 10.25 9.75
C PRO A 233 26.09 9.29 8.58
N GLU A 234 26.88 9.45 7.51
CA GLU A 234 26.77 8.62 6.32
C GLU A 234 26.97 7.13 6.63
N GLY A 235 26.02 6.30 6.20
CA GLY A 235 26.02 4.86 6.40
C GLY A 235 25.26 4.39 7.63
N THR A 236 24.55 5.28 8.34
CA THR A 236 23.67 4.92 9.46
C THR A 236 22.51 4.03 9.00
N ILE A 237 21.93 4.32 7.83
CA ILE A 237 20.76 3.58 7.36
C ILE A 237 21.19 2.24 6.74
N PRO A 238 20.65 1.10 7.20
CA PRO A 238 21.01 -0.21 6.64
C PRO A 238 20.65 -0.31 5.15
N PRO A 239 21.56 -0.81 4.28
CA PRO A 239 21.30 -0.91 2.84
C PRO A 239 20.44 -2.11 2.43
N LYS A 240 20.27 -3.10 3.32
CA LYS A 240 19.57 -4.35 3.03
C LYS A 240 18.14 -4.27 3.55
N PRO A 241 17.12 -4.68 2.75
CA PRO A 241 15.77 -4.85 3.26
C PRO A 241 15.75 -5.76 4.50
N GLY A 242 15.02 -5.35 5.54
CA GLY A 242 14.78 -6.17 6.72
C GLY A 242 13.66 -7.19 6.52
N TYR A 243 13.19 -7.78 7.61
CA TYR A 243 12.14 -8.80 7.58
C TYR A 243 10.76 -8.19 7.30
N HIS A 244 10.09 -8.66 6.24
CA HIS A 244 8.68 -8.35 5.97
C HIS A 244 7.75 -9.16 6.89
N ALA A 245 6.46 -8.83 6.97
CA ALA A 245 5.52 -9.41 7.95
C ALA A 245 5.60 -10.95 8.09
N VAL A 246 5.41 -11.70 7.00
CA VAL A 246 5.49 -13.17 7.03
C VAL A 246 6.91 -13.68 7.39
N LEU A 247 7.95 -12.95 6.99
CA LEU A 247 9.33 -13.31 7.34
C LEU A 247 9.64 -13.03 8.81
N GLN A 248 9.03 -12.00 9.41
CA GLN A 248 9.13 -11.74 10.85
C GLN A 248 8.60 -12.93 11.65
N ASP A 249 7.45 -13.50 11.26
CA ASP A 249 6.90 -14.69 11.93
C ASP A 249 7.86 -15.89 11.84
N ARG A 250 8.47 -16.10 10.67
CA ARG A 250 9.48 -17.15 10.48
C ARG A 250 10.73 -16.91 11.32
N MET A 251 11.22 -15.66 11.39
CA MET A 251 12.40 -15.32 12.18
C MET A 251 12.14 -15.41 13.68
N LEU A 252 10.91 -15.15 14.15
CA LEU A 252 10.50 -15.40 15.52
C LEU A 252 10.52 -16.91 15.84
N LYS A 253 9.89 -17.72 14.98
CA LYS A 253 9.92 -19.18 15.14
C LYS A 253 11.36 -19.71 15.16
N ASP A 254 12.21 -19.19 14.28
CA ASP A 254 13.60 -19.63 14.12
C ASP A 254 14.56 -19.07 15.20
N GLY A 255 14.10 -18.27 16.17
CA GLY A 255 14.96 -17.66 17.20
C GLY A 255 15.97 -16.63 16.68
N LYS A 256 15.65 -16.00 15.53
CA LYS A 256 16.50 -15.02 14.84
C LYS A 256 16.04 -13.57 15.04
N MET A 257 14.85 -13.36 15.59
CA MET A 257 14.33 -12.04 15.95
C MET A 257 13.76 -12.09 17.36
N ASN A 258 14.53 -11.59 18.33
CA ASN A 258 14.33 -11.97 19.74
C ASN A 258 13.79 -10.83 20.62
N ALA A 259 13.66 -9.63 20.07
CA ALA A 259 12.92 -8.53 20.68
C ALA A 259 11.97 -7.96 19.64
N TYR A 260 10.68 -8.08 19.88
CA TYR A 260 9.66 -7.73 18.90
C TYR A 260 8.56 -6.88 19.51
N TRP A 261 8.32 -5.71 18.94
CA TRP A 261 7.33 -4.76 19.41
C TRP A 261 6.21 -4.56 18.39
N VAL A 262 5.03 -5.05 18.74
CA VAL A 262 3.79 -4.92 17.97
C VAL A 262 3.03 -3.68 18.42
N MET A 263 2.71 -2.78 17.48
CA MET A 263 1.94 -1.56 17.77
C MET A 263 0.74 -1.44 16.84
N CYS A 264 -0.44 -1.14 17.40
CA CYS A 264 -1.66 -0.79 16.67
C CYS A 264 -2.10 -1.86 15.63
N ASN A 265 -1.87 -3.14 15.93
CA ASN A 265 -2.35 -4.28 15.14
C ASN A 265 -2.47 -5.55 16.01
N ASN A 266 -3.35 -6.46 15.59
CA ASN A 266 -3.61 -7.74 16.25
C ASN A 266 -3.13 -8.90 15.34
N ASN A 267 -1.83 -8.96 15.04
CA ASN A 267 -1.25 -9.89 14.06
C ASN A 267 -1.39 -11.37 14.43
N MET A 268 -1.53 -11.71 15.72
CA MET A 268 -1.81 -13.08 16.13
C MET A 268 -3.11 -13.59 15.51
N GLN A 269 -4.13 -12.74 15.41
CA GLN A 269 -5.42 -13.08 14.82
C GLN A 269 -5.49 -12.77 13.32
N ALA A 270 -4.80 -11.71 12.87
CA ALA A 270 -4.90 -11.21 11.50
C ALA A 270 -3.89 -11.83 10.52
N GLY A 271 -2.74 -12.29 11.00
CA GLY A 271 -1.70 -12.84 10.14
C GLY A 271 -2.00 -14.29 9.72
N PRO A 272 -1.49 -14.74 8.56
CA PRO A 272 -1.75 -16.10 8.08
C PRO A 272 -1.06 -17.15 8.93
N ASN A 273 -1.54 -18.39 8.85
CA ASN A 273 -0.89 -19.58 9.37
C ASN A 273 -0.38 -19.43 10.82
N ILE A 274 -1.33 -19.14 11.71
CA ILE A 274 -1.09 -18.87 13.13
C ILE A 274 -0.28 -20.00 13.78
N ASN A 275 -0.68 -21.24 13.51
CA ASN A 275 -0.19 -22.42 14.21
C ASN A 275 1.23 -22.80 13.81
N GLU A 276 1.63 -22.62 12.55
CA GLU A 276 2.93 -23.08 12.10
C GLU A 276 4.06 -22.13 12.49
N GLU A 277 3.83 -20.81 12.35
CA GLU A 277 4.90 -19.81 12.44
C GLU A 277 4.71 -18.88 13.64
N ARG A 278 3.58 -18.17 13.67
CA ARG A 278 3.43 -17.01 14.54
C ARG A 278 3.27 -17.38 16.00
N LEU A 279 2.37 -18.29 16.33
CA LEU A 279 2.14 -18.68 17.73
C LEU A 279 3.38 -19.35 18.33
N PRO A 280 4.04 -20.34 17.68
CA PRO A 280 5.30 -20.88 18.18
C PRO A 280 6.40 -19.82 18.31
N GLY A 281 6.50 -18.89 17.35
CA GLY A 281 7.46 -17.80 17.40
C GLY A 281 7.21 -16.83 18.55
N TYR A 282 5.97 -16.42 18.80
CA TYR A 282 5.63 -15.52 19.91
C TYR A 282 5.81 -16.18 21.27
N ARG A 283 5.67 -17.51 21.35
CA ARG A 283 5.83 -18.29 22.59
C ARG A 283 7.20 -18.96 22.71
N ASN A 284 8.12 -18.68 21.80
CA ASN A 284 9.50 -19.13 21.89
C ASN A 284 10.17 -18.43 23.10
N PRO A 285 10.71 -19.16 24.09
CA PRO A 285 11.29 -18.57 25.30
C PRO A 285 12.54 -17.72 25.04
N GLU A 286 13.13 -17.78 23.85
CA GLU A 286 14.24 -16.91 23.43
C GLU A 286 13.78 -15.51 23.01
N ASN A 287 12.47 -15.33 22.77
CA ASN A 287 11.90 -14.09 22.27
C ASN A 287 11.23 -13.31 23.40
N PHE A 288 11.25 -11.98 23.28
CA PHE A 288 10.51 -11.06 24.13
C PHE A 288 9.53 -10.24 23.27
N ILE A 289 8.24 -10.44 23.50
CA ILE A 289 7.17 -9.82 22.72
C ILE A 289 6.51 -8.70 23.51
N VAL A 290 6.52 -7.49 22.93
CA VAL A 290 5.80 -6.33 23.45
C VAL A 290 4.58 -6.06 22.57
N CYS A 291 3.40 -5.83 23.16
CA CYS A 291 2.18 -5.45 22.45
C CYS A 291 1.60 -4.16 23.01
N SER A 292 1.46 -3.14 22.16
CA SER A 292 0.79 -1.87 22.46
C SER A 292 -0.62 -1.90 21.91
N ASP A 293 -1.62 -1.93 22.79
CA ASP A 293 -3.02 -2.05 22.42
C ASP A 293 -3.94 -1.33 23.43
N PRO A 294 -5.02 -0.67 22.98
CA PRO A 294 -6.07 -0.18 23.88
C PRO A 294 -6.88 -1.30 24.56
N TYR A 295 -6.89 -2.53 24.01
CA TYR A 295 -7.72 -3.63 24.48
C TYR A 295 -6.93 -4.96 24.65
N PRO A 296 -7.43 -5.89 25.47
CA PRO A 296 -6.85 -7.24 25.56
C PRO A 296 -7.19 -8.07 24.32
N THR A 297 -6.28 -8.12 23.35
CA THR A 297 -6.42 -8.87 22.09
C THR A 297 -5.73 -10.24 22.14
N ALA A 298 -5.94 -11.08 21.11
CA ALA A 298 -5.20 -12.34 20.97
C ALA A 298 -3.68 -12.12 20.88
N THR A 299 -3.26 -11.02 20.25
CA THR A 299 -1.84 -10.62 20.21
C THR A 299 -1.34 -10.20 21.59
N ALA A 300 -2.11 -9.39 22.32
CA ALA A 300 -1.74 -8.99 23.68
C ALA A 300 -1.64 -10.20 24.62
N GLN A 301 -2.58 -11.15 24.53
CA GLN A 301 -2.57 -12.38 25.32
C GLN A 301 -1.38 -13.30 25.01
N ALA A 302 -0.86 -13.25 23.78
CA ALA A 302 0.33 -14.02 23.40
C ALA A 302 1.65 -13.31 23.71
N ALA A 303 1.61 -12.02 24.06
CA ALA A 303 2.78 -11.20 24.35
C ALA A 303 3.29 -11.38 25.80
N ASP A 304 4.50 -10.89 26.06
CA ASP A 304 5.14 -10.97 27.38
C ASP A 304 5.06 -9.64 28.13
N LEU A 305 4.93 -8.52 27.40
CA LEU A 305 4.66 -7.19 27.94
C LEU A 305 3.53 -6.52 27.15
N ILE A 306 2.49 -6.09 27.86
CA ILE A 306 1.37 -5.35 27.29
C ILE A 306 1.46 -3.90 27.76
N LEU A 307 1.40 -2.96 26.80
CA LEU A 307 1.43 -1.52 27.06
C LEU A 307 0.05 -0.93 26.78
N PRO A 308 -0.62 -0.27 27.75
CA PRO A 308 -1.92 0.34 27.53
C PRO A 308 -1.79 1.57 26.63
N THR A 309 -2.53 1.59 25.51
CA THR A 309 -2.29 2.57 24.44
C THR A 309 -3.48 3.47 24.17
N ALA A 310 -3.24 4.79 24.15
CA ALA A 310 -4.23 5.81 23.78
C ALA A 310 -4.63 5.69 22.30
N MET A 311 -5.93 5.76 22.01
CA MET A 311 -6.50 5.49 20.68
C MET A 311 -7.24 6.68 20.06
N TRP A 312 -7.26 6.70 18.72
CA TRP A 312 -8.06 7.64 17.92
C TRP A 312 -7.99 9.11 18.39
N VAL A 313 -9.09 9.67 18.91
CA VAL A 313 -9.21 11.08 19.35
C VAL A 313 -8.64 11.35 20.74
N GLU A 314 -8.12 10.33 21.43
CA GLU A 314 -7.34 10.49 22.66
C GLU A 314 -5.94 11.06 22.39
N LYS A 315 -5.60 11.31 21.11
CA LYS A 315 -4.33 11.92 20.66
C LYS A 315 -4.53 12.76 19.41
N GLU A 316 -3.65 13.73 19.21
CA GLU A 316 -3.54 14.48 17.96
C GLU A 316 -2.85 13.63 16.90
N ARG A 317 -3.44 13.52 15.70
CA ARG A 317 -2.93 12.62 14.66
C ARG A 317 -3.41 12.99 13.26
N ALA A 318 -2.70 12.46 12.24
CA ALA A 318 -3.03 12.54 10.82
C ALA A 318 -3.32 11.16 10.21
N TYR A 319 -4.27 11.09 9.27
CA TYR A 319 -4.51 9.94 8.39
C TYR A 319 -4.59 10.36 6.91
N GLY A 320 -4.03 9.54 6.01
CA GLY A 320 -4.13 9.71 4.56
C GLY A 320 -4.92 8.60 3.89
N ASN A 321 -6.03 8.93 3.23
CA ASN A 321 -6.98 7.96 2.69
C ASN A 321 -6.64 7.44 1.27
N ALA A 322 -7.53 6.63 0.69
CA ALA A 322 -7.36 6.01 -0.64
C ALA A 322 -7.25 7.00 -1.82
N GLU A 323 -7.78 8.23 -1.68
CA GLU A 323 -7.70 9.26 -2.72
C GLU A 323 -6.57 10.28 -2.48
N ARG A 324 -5.58 9.94 -1.63
CA ARG A 324 -4.44 10.79 -1.24
C ARG A 324 -4.79 11.94 -0.29
N ARG A 325 -6.00 11.94 0.29
CA ARG A 325 -6.45 13.02 1.18
C ARG A 325 -5.87 12.81 2.57
N THR A 326 -4.99 13.72 2.98
CA THR A 326 -4.49 13.80 4.37
C THR A 326 -5.48 14.61 5.21
N GLN A 327 -5.91 14.06 6.35
CA GLN A 327 -6.81 14.67 7.33
C GLN A 327 -6.15 14.61 8.70
N VAL A 328 -6.20 15.72 9.45
CA VAL A 328 -5.63 15.83 10.79
C VAL A 328 -6.76 16.13 11.79
N TRP A 329 -6.61 15.66 13.02
CA TRP A 329 -7.49 16.00 14.13
C TRP A 329 -6.68 16.32 15.39
N TYR A 330 -7.14 17.30 16.14
CA TYR A 330 -6.65 17.57 17.50
C TYR A 330 -7.09 16.47 18.47
N GLN A 331 -6.33 16.29 19.56
CA GLN A 331 -6.78 15.51 20.70
C GLN A 331 -8.08 16.13 21.26
N GLN A 332 -9.08 15.29 21.51
CA GLN A 332 -10.41 15.72 21.99
C GLN A 332 -10.65 15.32 23.45
N VAL A 333 -10.07 14.20 23.88
CA VAL A 333 -10.24 13.63 25.23
C VAL A 333 -8.91 13.06 25.73
N LYS A 334 -8.81 12.83 27.04
CA LYS A 334 -7.66 12.11 27.62
C LYS A 334 -7.90 10.62 27.59
N ALA A 335 -6.81 9.87 27.44
CA ALA A 335 -6.84 8.42 27.55
C ALA A 335 -7.12 7.97 29.00
N PRO A 336 -7.71 6.79 29.21
CA PRO A 336 -8.00 6.27 30.55
C PRO A 336 -6.73 5.85 31.30
N GLY A 337 -6.72 6.08 32.60
CA GLY A 337 -5.65 5.63 33.50
C GLY A 337 -4.28 6.13 33.05
N GLU A 338 -3.36 5.19 32.80
CA GLU A 338 -1.98 5.46 32.39
C GLU A 338 -1.74 5.21 30.90
N ALA A 339 -2.81 5.01 30.11
CA ALA A 339 -2.66 4.76 28.68
C ALA A 339 -1.92 5.92 27.99
N LYS A 340 -0.95 5.59 27.13
CA LYS A 340 -0.13 6.58 26.40
C LYS A 340 -0.20 6.33 24.89
N SER A 341 -0.02 7.37 24.10
CA SER A 341 -0.03 7.22 22.64
C SER A 341 1.16 6.36 22.18
N ASP A 342 1.01 5.68 21.03
CA ASP A 342 2.13 5.00 20.37
C ASP A 342 3.33 5.93 20.16
N LEU A 343 3.06 7.20 19.79
CA LEU A 343 4.08 8.21 19.57
C LEU A 343 4.85 8.51 20.86
N TRP A 344 4.15 8.73 21.97
CA TRP A 344 4.76 8.92 23.29
C TRP A 344 5.62 7.72 23.67
N GLN A 345 5.12 6.50 23.47
CA GLN A 345 5.84 5.28 23.81
C GLN A 345 7.17 5.17 23.04
N ILE A 346 7.17 5.44 21.74
CA ILE A 346 8.39 5.44 20.91
C ILE A 346 9.37 6.49 21.41
N MET A 347 8.90 7.72 21.62
CA MET A 347 9.76 8.83 22.06
C MET A 347 10.37 8.55 23.43
N GLU A 348 9.58 8.08 24.40
CA GLU A 348 10.07 7.75 25.73
C GLU A 348 11.05 6.58 25.71
N PHE A 349 10.80 5.56 24.89
CA PHE A 349 11.69 4.42 24.75
C PHE A 349 13.05 4.81 24.17
N THR A 350 13.09 5.73 23.19
CA THR A 350 14.35 6.19 22.60
C THR A 350 15.27 6.96 23.57
N LYS A 351 14.77 7.46 24.70
CA LYS A 351 15.60 8.05 25.77
C LYS A 351 16.45 7.01 26.50
N ARG A 352 16.14 5.72 26.37
CA ARG A 352 16.83 4.63 27.07
C ARG A 352 18.11 4.15 26.38
N PHE A 353 18.41 4.69 25.20
CA PHE A 353 19.56 4.27 24.39
C PHE A 353 20.46 5.46 24.14
N LYS A 354 21.70 5.40 24.61
CA LYS A 354 22.78 6.26 24.15
C LYS A 354 23.24 5.80 22.77
N VAL A 355 23.76 6.72 21.97
CA VAL A 355 24.27 6.37 20.63
C VAL A 355 25.38 5.34 20.68
N GLU A 356 26.21 5.34 21.72
CA GLU A 356 27.28 4.35 21.91
C GLU A 356 26.79 2.92 22.11
N GLU A 357 25.53 2.73 22.48
CA GLU A 357 24.93 1.41 22.69
C GLU A 357 24.40 0.81 21.39
N VAL A 358 24.24 1.63 20.34
CA VAL A 358 23.54 1.24 19.10
C VAL A 358 24.32 1.55 17.81
N TRP A 359 25.33 2.40 17.87
CA TRP A 359 26.21 2.74 16.75
C TRP A 359 27.62 2.21 16.97
N ASP A 360 28.25 1.74 15.90
CA ASP A 360 29.65 1.31 15.96
C ASP A 360 30.62 2.50 16.04
N ASP A 361 31.88 2.21 16.39
CA ASP A 361 32.93 3.22 16.52
C ASP A 361 33.19 4.00 15.22
N ALA A 362 33.02 3.34 14.06
CA ALA A 362 33.23 3.97 12.77
C ALA A 362 32.16 5.03 12.47
N LEU A 363 30.91 4.77 12.85
CA LEU A 363 29.81 5.71 12.72
C LEU A 363 29.92 6.86 13.73
N LEU A 364 30.28 6.55 14.98
CA LEU A 364 30.50 7.55 16.03
C LEU A 364 31.67 8.49 15.71
N ALA A 365 32.73 7.99 15.06
CA ALA A 365 33.86 8.80 14.62
C ALA A 365 33.46 9.85 13.57
N LYS A 366 32.43 9.56 12.75
CA LYS A 366 31.88 10.52 11.76
C LYS A 366 30.98 11.58 12.39
N ALA A 367 30.45 11.33 13.59
CA ALA A 367 29.56 12.26 14.29
C ALA A 367 29.91 12.37 15.79
N PRO A 368 31.12 12.86 16.14
CA PRO A 368 31.55 12.97 17.53
C PRO A 368 30.65 13.89 18.37
N GLN A 369 29.92 14.82 17.75
CA GLN A 369 28.94 15.69 18.39
C GLN A 369 27.74 14.93 18.99
N TYR A 370 27.53 13.66 18.64
CA TYR A 370 26.47 12.83 19.20
C TYR A 370 26.90 11.99 20.40
N ARG A 371 28.20 11.95 20.73
CA ARG A 371 28.67 11.18 21.89
C ARG A 371 27.99 11.61 23.19
N GLY A 372 27.55 10.63 23.97
CA GLY A 372 26.84 10.79 25.23
C GLY A 372 25.36 11.17 25.09
N LYS A 373 24.86 11.40 23.87
CA LYS A 373 23.46 11.71 23.60
C LYS A 373 22.61 10.45 23.51
N THR A 374 21.32 10.60 23.82
CA THR A 374 20.33 9.54 23.61
C THR A 374 19.82 9.53 22.16
N LEU A 375 19.23 8.42 21.72
CA LEU A 375 18.50 8.38 20.46
C LEU A 375 17.36 9.40 20.44
N PHE A 376 16.75 9.71 21.59
CA PHE A 376 15.75 10.78 21.66
C PHE A 376 16.34 12.15 21.29
N ASP A 377 17.54 12.46 21.79
CA ASP A 377 18.21 13.72 21.47
C ASP A 377 18.60 13.80 19.99
N VAL A 378 19.02 12.68 19.40
CA VAL A 378 19.42 12.63 17.98
C VAL A 378 18.22 12.69 17.05
N LEU A 379 17.13 11.98 17.38
CA LEU A 379 15.99 11.79 16.48
C LEU A 379 14.86 12.80 16.68
N PHE A 380 14.65 13.32 17.89
CA PHE A 380 13.50 14.19 18.20
C PHE A 380 13.87 15.58 18.72
N ARG A 381 15.04 15.75 19.36
CA ARG A 381 15.59 17.08 19.76
C ARG A 381 16.75 17.52 18.86
N ASN A 382 16.51 17.46 17.55
CA ASN A 382 17.53 17.65 16.53
C ASN A 382 17.58 19.09 15.97
N GLY A 383 16.82 20.02 16.53
CA GLY A 383 16.68 21.40 16.06
C GLY A 383 15.80 21.55 14.81
N GLN A 384 15.20 20.48 14.31
CA GLN A 384 14.18 20.50 13.25
C GLN A 384 12.81 20.13 13.81
N ILE A 385 12.71 19.04 14.57
CA ILE A 385 11.43 18.57 15.11
C ILE A 385 11.01 19.41 16.33
N ASP A 386 11.94 19.75 17.21
CA ASP A 386 11.67 20.50 18.44
C ASP A 386 11.69 22.03 18.26
N GLN A 387 11.78 22.52 17.02
CA GLN A 387 11.81 23.96 16.73
C GLN A 387 10.47 24.67 16.99
N PHE A 388 9.36 23.92 17.01
CA PHE A 388 8.02 24.48 17.23
C PHE A 388 7.70 24.53 18.73
N PRO A 389 7.52 25.73 19.31
CA PRO A 389 7.33 25.88 20.74
C PRO A 389 6.01 25.29 21.20
N LEU A 390 5.97 24.84 22.46
CA LEU A 390 4.75 24.29 23.08
C LEU A 390 3.55 25.25 23.01
N SER A 391 3.80 26.57 22.98
CA SER A 391 2.75 27.59 22.87
C SER A 391 1.94 27.54 21.57
N GLU A 392 2.43 26.85 20.53
CA GLU A 392 1.67 26.62 19.29
C GLU A 392 0.74 25.40 19.36
N ALA A 393 0.95 24.50 20.32
CA ALA A 393 0.10 23.33 20.51
C ALA A 393 -1.21 23.71 21.21
N GLN A 394 -2.27 22.92 20.98
CA GLN A 394 -3.48 23.02 21.79
C GLN A 394 -3.16 22.68 23.26
N ALA A 395 -3.89 23.32 24.19
CA ALA A 395 -3.72 23.06 25.62
C ALA A 395 -3.90 21.56 25.95
N LEU A 396 -4.85 20.90 25.28
CA LEU A 396 -4.98 19.45 25.28
C LEU A 396 -4.16 18.85 24.14
N ASN A 397 -2.89 18.56 24.42
CA ASN A 397 -2.02 17.74 23.59
C ASN A 397 -1.00 17.04 24.50
N ASP A 398 -1.34 15.85 24.99
CA ASP A 398 -0.58 15.17 26.04
C ASP A 398 0.87 14.86 25.60
N ASP A 399 1.09 14.52 24.33
CA ASP A 399 2.42 14.23 23.79
C ASP A 399 3.30 15.48 23.76
N ALA A 400 2.76 16.62 23.30
CA ALA A 400 3.49 17.89 23.27
C ALA A 400 3.81 18.38 24.69
N GLN A 401 2.85 18.30 25.61
CA GLN A 401 3.04 18.65 27.02
C GLN A 401 4.12 17.78 27.67
N ALA A 402 4.15 16.47 27.37
CA ALA A 402 5.13 15.55 27.93
C ALA A 402 6.57 15.83 27.48
N GLN A 403 6.76 16.35 26.26
CA GLN A 403 8.10 16.56 25.69
C GLN A 403 8.56 18.02 25.72
N GLY A 404 7.65 18.97 25.93
CA GLY A 404 7.93 20.40 26.06
C GLY A 404 7.96 21.18 24.74
N SER A 405 7.46 20.60 23.64
CA SER A 405 7.42 21.22 22.31
C SER A 405 6.30 20.61 21.45
N TYR A 406 5.93 21.29 20.35
CA TYR A 406 4.86 20.83 19.47
C TYR A 406 5.38 19.79 18.45
N LEU A 407 5.70 18.60 18.96
CA LEU A 407 6.43 17.57 18.20
C LEU A 407 5.66 17.01 17.00
N GLN A 408 4.33 16.90 17.05
CA GLN A 408 3.56 16.41 15.90
C GLN A 408 3.76 17.29 14.67
N LYS A 409 3.76 18.62 14.87
CA LYS A 409 4.05 19.60 13.82
C LYS A 409 5.48 19.45 13.32
N GLY A 410 6.45 19.35 14.23
CA GLY A 410 7.86 19.13 13.90
C GLY A 410 8.11 17.89 13.06
N LEU A 411 7.60 16.75 13.52
CA LEU A 411 7.68 15.46 12.83
C LEU A 411 7.03 15.53 11.44
N PHE A 412 5.86 16.15 11.35
CA PHE A 412 5.16 16.29 10.07
C PHE A 412 5.95 17.16 9.08
N GLU A 413 6.49 18.30 9.52
CA GLU A 413 7.22 19.22 8.65
C GLU A 413 8.58 18.66 8.21
N GLU A 414 9.30 17.96 9.09
CA GLU A 414 10.52 17.23 8.71
C GLU A 414 10.21 16.11 7.70
N TYR A 415 9.18 15.30 7.96
CA TYR A 415 8.72 14.26 7.04
C TYR A 415 8.26 14.83 5.69
N ALA A 416 7.49 15.91 5.69
CA ALA A 416 6.96 16.52 4.47
C ALA A 416 8.07 17.04 3.55
N SER A 417 9.25 17.36 4.09
CA SER A 417 10.41 17.80 3.31
C SER A 417 10.91 16.74 2.31
N PHE A 418 10.63 15.46 2.56
CA PHE A 418 10.97 14.38 1.62
C PHE A 418 10.14 14.44 0.32
N GLY A 419 8.88 14.87 0.40
CA GLY A 419 7.94 14.80 -0.72
C GLY A 419 7.71 16.13 -1.45
N ARG A 420 7.92 17.26 -0.77
CA ARG A 420 7.74 18.61 -1.34
C ARG A 420 8.78 18.87 -2.45
N GLY A 421 8.30 19.25 -3.63
CA GLY A 421 9.11 19.39 -4.85
C GLY A 421 9.42 18.07 -5.57
N HIS A 422 8.92 16.94 -5.06
CA HIS A 422 9.22 15.60 -5.55
C HIS A 422 7.97 14.79 -5.90
N GLY A 423 6.83 15.47 -6.15
CA GLY A 423 5.58 14.84 -6.56
C GLY A 423 4.73 14.29 -5.41
N HIS A 424 5.18 14.44 -4.17
CA HIS A 424 4.52 13.97 -2.95
C HIS A 424 4.24 15.12 -1.96
N ASP A 425 3.89 16.29 -2.50
CA ASP A 425 3.77 17.53 -1.74
C ASP A 425 2.62 17.49 -0.74
N LEU A 426 2.96 17.48 0.55
CA LEU A 426 2.03 17.76 1.63
C LEU A 426 1.96 19.28 1.88
N ALA A 427 0.76 19.78 2.15
CA ALA A 427 0.55 21.17 2.58
C ALA A 427 1.29 21.45 3.90
N PRO A 428 1.46 22.71 4.31
CA PRO A 428 1.89 23.04 5.67
C PRO A 428 0.96 22.41 6.71
N TYR A 429 1.51 21.86 7.80
CA TYR A 429 0.78 21.12 8.84
C TYR A 429 -0.48 21.86 9.32
N ASP A 430 -0.34 23.14 9.64
CA ASP A 430 -1.44 23.97 10.15
C ASP A 430 -2.62 24.07 9.16
N THR A 431 -2.37 23.94 7.86
CA THR A 431 -3.43 23.96 6.84
C THR A 431 -4.41 22.81 7.06
N TYR A 432 -3.91 21.63 7.42
CA TYR A 432 -4.74 20.45 7.59
C TYR A 432 -5.67 20.51 8.79
N HIS A 433 -5.34 21.34 9.79
CA HIS A 433 -6.22 21.62 10.93
C HIS A 433 -7.36 22.61 10.58
N GLN A 434 -7.27 23.30 9.44
CA GLN A 434 -8.27 24.29 8.98
C GLN A 434 -9.19 23.77 7.87
N VAL A 435 -8.89 22.59 7.30
CA VAL A 435 -9.59 22.05 6.12
C VAL A 435 -10.03 20.62 6.37
N ARG A 436 -11.02 20.15 5.60
CA ARG A 436 -11.46 18.75 5.60
C ARG A 436 -10.54 17.88 4.73
N GLY A 437 -9.25 18.00 5.03
CA GLY A 437 -8.14 17.40 4.31
C GLY A 437 -7.91 17.95 2.90
N LEU A 438 -6.73 17.64 2.36
CA LEU A 438 -6.31 17.98 1.00
C LEU A 438 -5.61 16.79 0.35
N ARG A 439 -5.81 16.62 -0.96
CA ARG A 439 -5.19 15.56 -1.76
C ARG A 439 -3.84 15.98 -2.31
N TRP A 440 -2.79 15.24 -1.97
CA TRP A 440 -1.46 15.51 -2.50
C TRP A 440 -1.33 15.09 -3.99
N PRO A 441 -0.39 15.71 -4.76
CA PRO A 441 0.45 16.84 -4.35
C PRO A 441 -0.35 18.14 -4.15
N VAL A 442 -0.10 18.85 -3.04
CA VAL A 442 -0.63 20.17 -2.75
C VAL A 442 0.44 21.20 -3.09
N VAL A 443 0.28 21.87 -4.23
CA VAL A 443 1.26 22.85 -4.74
C VAL A 443 0.62 24.23 -4.75
N ASN A 444 1.30 25.22 -4.19
CA ASN A 444 0.79 26.60 -4.06
C ASN A 444 -0.62 26.67 -3.42
N GLY A 445 -0.87 25.83 -2.41
CA GLY A 445 -2.15 25.75 -1.70
C GLY A 445 -3.27 25.03 -2.46
N LYS A 446 -3.02 24.50 -3.65
CA LYS A 446 -4.02 23.78 -4.47
C LYS A 446 -3.79 22.28 -4.43
N GLU A 447 -4.81 21.51 -4.06
CA GLU A 447 -4.78 20.05 -4.11
C GLU A 447 -4.84 19.51 -5.55
N THR A 448 -4.32 18.29 -5.76
CA THR A 448 -4.30 17.63 -7.06
C THR A 448 -5.30 16.47 -7.10
N GLN A 449 -6.30 16.58 -7.96
CA GLN A 449 -7.39 15.61 -8.10
C GLN A 449 -6.98 14.43 -9.00
N TRP A 450 -6.38 14.72 -10.16
CA TRP A 450 -5.85 13.73 -11.10
C TRP A 450 -4.36 13.98 -11.34
N ARG A 451 -3.56 12.93 -11.16
CA ARG A 451 -2.11 12.96 -11.39
C ARG A 451 -1.78 12.53 -12.81
N PHE A 452 -0.60 12.92 -13.30
CA PHE A 452 -0.02 12.53 -14.59
C PHE A 452 -0.73 13.06 -15.84
N ILE A 453 -1.71 13.96 -15.71
CA ILE A 453 -2.40 14.60 -16.84
C ILE A 453 -2.20 16.12 -16.80
N GLU A 454 -1.96 16.69 -17.97
CA GLU A 454 -1.82 18.13 -18.16
C GLU A 454 -3.09 18.88 -17.71
N GLY A 455 -2.90 20.06 -17.12
CA GLY A 455 -3.98 20.92 -16.63
C GLY A 455 -4.53 20.55 -15.24
N TYR A 456 -4.36 19.30 -14.79
CA TYR A 456 -4.73 18.88 -13.44
C TYR A 456 -3.53 18.67 -12.51
N ASP A 457 -2.43 18.11 -13.03
CA ASP A 457 -1.22 17.85 -12.26
C ASP A 457 -0.16 18.93 -12.54
N PRO A 458 0.29 19.69 -11.52
CA PRO A 458 1.31 20.73 -11.71
C PRO A 458 2.69 20.20 -12.13
N TYR A 459 2.94 18.89 -12.01
CA TYR A 459 4.20 18.27 -12.45
C TYR A 459 4.21 17.88 -13.93
N VAL A 460 3.08 17.99 -14.63
CA VAL A 460 3.00 17.67 -16.06
C VAL A 460 3.25 18.95 -16.87
N ALA A 461 4.32 18.94 -17.65
CA ALA A 461 4.67 20.09 -18.47
C ALA A 461 3.62 20.36 -19.58
N ALA A 462 3.46 21.63 -19.96
CA ALA A 462 2.54 22.04 -21.01
C ALA A 462 2.87 21.37 -22.36
N GLY A 463 1.84 20.96 -23.10
CA GLY A 463 1.94 20.26 -24.38
C GLY A 463 2.31 18.78 -24.29
N LYS A 464 2.38 18.20 -23.08
CA LYS A 464 2.67 16.76 -22.90
C LYS A 464 1.43 15.89 -22.94
N GLY A 465 0.25 16.44 -22.61
CA GLY A 465 -0.98 15.65 -22.44
C GLY A 465 -0.91 14.74 -21.20
N TYR A 466 -0.02 13.75 -21.23
CA TYR A 466 0.30 12.86 -20.10
C TYR A 466 1.80 12.80 -19.84
N GLN A 467 2.17 12.68 -18.57
CA GLN A 467 3.54 12.41 -18.16
C GLN A 467 3.56 11.57 -16.89
N PHE A 468 4.01 10.32 -17.00
CA PHE A 468 4.16 9.39 -15.89
C PHE A 468 5.55 9.56 -15.25
N TYR A 469 5.80 10.74 -14.67
CA TYR A 469 7.11 11.19 -14.18
C TYR A 469 7.72 10.35 -13.04
N GLY A 470 7.02 9.33 -12.53
CA GLY A 470 7.64 8.30 -11.69
C GLY A 470 8.62 7.40 -12.45
N ASN A 471 8.49 7.32 -13.78
CA ASN A 471 9.46 6.67 -14.66
C ASN A 471 10.34 7.73 -15.34
N ALA A 472 11.63 7.42 -15.49
CA ALA A 472 12.62 8.37 -16.01
C ALA A 472 12.32 8.86 -17.45
N ASP A 473 11.63 8.06 -18.26
CA ASP A 473 11.21 8.40 -19.62
C ASP A 473 9.81 9.03 -19.69
N GLY A 474 9.12 9.17 -18.55
CA GLY A 474 7.76 9.71 -18.47
C GLY A 474 6.67 8.80 -19.03
N LYS A 475 6.94 7.52 -19.29
CA LYS A 475 5.99 6.55 -19.87
C LYS A 475 5.53 5.51 -18.85
N ALA A 476 4.29 5.05 -18.94
CA ALA A 476 3.79 3.91 -18.17
C ALA A 476 4.22 2.58 -18.82
N ASN A 477 4.22 1.49 -18.06
CA ASN A 477 4.56 0.17 -18.60
C ASN A 477 3.29 -0.70 -18.73
N ILE A 478 3.01 -1.17 -19.93
CA ILE A 478 2.10 -2.30 -20.20
C ILE A 478 2.90 -3.57 -19.98
N ILE A 479 2.50 -4.41 -19.03
CA ILE A 479 3.29 -5.55 -18.56
C ILE A 479 2.53 -6.85 -18.80
N PHE A 480 3.00 -7.71 -19.69
CA PHE A 480 2.48 -9.06 -19.82
C PHE A 480 2.90 -9.92 -18.61
N ALA A 481 1.91 -10.62 -18.07
CA ALA A 481 2.09 -11.69 -17.10
C ALA A 481 1.00 -12.76 -17.32
N PRO A 482 1.33 -14.05 -17.32
CA PRO A 482 0.36 -15.10 -17.59
C PRO A 482 -0.52 -15.41 -16.37
N PHE A 483 -1.54 -16.22 -16.59
CA PHE A 483 -2.14 -16.99 -15.51
C PHE A 483 -1.11 -17.97 -14.93
N GLU A 484 -0.97 -17.95 -13.61
CA GLU A 484 -0.34 -19.02 -12.83
C GLU A 484 -1.25 -19.39 -11.66
N PRO A 485 -1.40 -20.69 -11.35
CA PRO A 485 -2.39 -21.17 -10.40
C PRO A 485 -2.14 -20.68 -8.96
N ALA A 486 -3.14 -20.88 -8.09
CA ALA A 486 -2.98 -20.70 -6.66
C ALA A 486 -1.95 -21.71 -6.09
N PRO A 487 -1.26 -21.39 -4.97
CA PRO A 487 -0.29 -22.30 -4.34
C PRO A 487 -0.92 -23.61 -3.85
N GLU A 488 -2.19 -23.54 -3.49
CA GLU A 488 -3.00 -24.66 -3.00
C GLU A 488 -4.37 -24.53 -3.65
N THR A 489 -4.85 -25.63 -4.21
CA THR A 489 -6.18 -25.75 -4.85
C THR A 489 -6.90 -26.92 -4.22
N PRO A 490 -8.25 -26.93 -4.20
CA PRO A 490 -8.99 -28.07 -3.67
C PRO A 490 -8.57 -29.39 -4.31
N ASP A 491 -8.47 -30.42 -3.50
CA ASP A 491 -8.16 -31.79 -3.90
C ASP A 491 -9.17 -32.78 -3.30
N LYS A 492 -8.84 -34.07 -3.27
CA LYS A 492 -9.73 -35.12 -2.75
C LYS A 492 -9.91 -35.08 -1.22
N ASP A 493 -8.93 -34.53 -0.49
CA ASP A 493 -8.87 -34.53 0.97
C ASP A 493 -9.35 -33.16 1.51
N TYR A 494 -9.09 -32.08 0.77
CA TYR A 494 -9.60 -30.73 1.01
C TYR A 494 -10.39 -30.24 -0.21
N ASP A 495 -11.67 -30.61 -0.28
CA ASP A 495 -12.50 -30.51 -1.49
C ASP A 495 -13.19 -29.15 -1.70
N MET A 496 -12.88 -28.14 -0.88
CA MET A 496 -13.51 -26.83 -0.92
C MET A 496 -12.50 -25.67 -0.95
N TRP A 497 -12.86 -24.61 -1.68
CA TRP A 497 -12.18 -23.33 -1.58
C TRP A 497 -12.55 -22.61 -0.27
N LEU A 498 -11.55 -22.15 0.47
CA LEU A 498 -11.74 -21.23 1.59
C LEU A 498 -11.42 -19.79 1.16
N CYS A 499 -12.42 -18.91 1.25
CA CYS A 499 -12.23 -17.47 1.11
C CYS A 499 -12.57 -16.78 2.44
N THR A 500 -11.66 -15.94 2.94
CA THR A 500 -11.85 -15.18 4.18
C THR A 500 -11.94 -13.70 3.89
N GLY A 501 -12.69 -12.96 4.71
CA GLY A 501 -12.91 -11.54 4.46
C GLY A 501 -13.37 -10.78 5.69
N ARG A 502 -14.24 -9.81 5.46
CA ARG A 502 -14.84 -8.94 6.48
C ARG A 502 -16.35 -8.95 6.29
N VAL A 503 -17.05 -8.41 7.28
CA VAL A 503 -18.48 -8.08 7.21
C VAL A 503 -18.64 -6.60 7.49
N LEU A 504 -19.78 -6.02 7.12
CA LEU A 504 -20.04 -4.58 7.27
C LEU A 504 -19.89 -4.10 8.72
N GLU A 505 -20.35 -4.89 9.67
CA GLU A 505 -20.57 -4.48 11.06
C GLU A 505 -19.31 -4.56 11.94
N HIS A 506 -18.21 -5.16 11.45
CA HIS A 506 -16.99 -5.38 12.22
C HIS A 506 -15.73 -4.90 11.50
N TRP A 507 -14.85 -4.24 12.25
CA TRP A 507 -13.53 -3.83 11.78
C TRP A 507 -12.46 -4.80 12.24
N HIS A 508 -11.98 -5.63 11.31
CA HIS A 508 -10.84 -6.53 11.54
C HIS A 508 -11.04 -7.44 12.78
N THR A 509 -10.25 -7.25 13.84
CA THR A 509 -10.04 -8.23 14.91
C THR A 509 -9.87 -7.54 16.25
#